data_AF-A0A1M6HRJ6-F1
#
_entry.id   AF-A0A1M6HRJ6-F1
#
_cell.length_a   1.000
_cell.length_b   1.000
_cell.length_c   1.000
_cell.angle_alpha   90.00
_cell.angle_beta   90.00
_cell.angle_gamma   90.00
#
_symmetry.space_group_name_H-M   'P 1'
#
loop_
_entity.id
_entity.type
_entity.pdbx_description
1 polymer ?
#
loop_
_entity_poly.entity_id
_entity_poly.type
_entity_poly.pdbx_seq_one_letter_code
_entity_poly.pdbx_strand_id
1 'polypeptide(L)'
;MFRTKTLPAAILAGALVPLVGTATAQTDGMEAMTADIAAADGTSHGTVTVTPTASGYAIVDLALTGLPGETHGVHIHETGDCSAEDFSSAGGHLAGDRQHGVMVEGGPHPGDLPNVTPDADGAVTESHFNDLLTPDLLADADGSAFIVHSGADDYESQPSGDAGDRIACGVLVAPQ
;
A
#
# COMPACT_ATOMS: atom_id res chain seq x y z
N MET A 1 -38.83 71.61 38.14
CA MET A 1 -39.60 71.61 36.88
C MET A 1 -38.74 71.03 35.78
N PHE A 2 -39.27 70.03 35.09
CA PHE A 2 -38.60 69.20 34.11
C PHE A 2 -38.09 69.98 32.90
N ARG A 3 -36.88 69.66 32.42
CA ARG A 3 -36.53 69.87 31.01
C ARG A 3 -35.57 68.78 30.54
N THR A 4 -36.13 67.96 29.65
CA THR A 4 -35.56 66.89 28.84
C THR A 4 -34.37 67.37 28.01
N LYS A 5 -33.30 66.55 27.95
CA LYS A 5 -32.27 66.62 26.92
C LYS A 5 -32.27 65.30 26.15
N THR A 6 -32.53 65.41 24.86
CA THR A 6 -32.46 64.39 23.82
C THR A 6 -31.03 63.84 23.69
N LEU A 7 -30.89 62.51 23.64
CA LEU A 7 -29.66 61.86 23.18
C LEU A 7 -29.79 61.51 21.69
N PRO A 8 -28.74 61.69 20.88
CA PRO A 8 -28.71 61.17 19.52
C PRO A 8 -28.39 59.67 19.55
N ALA A 9 -29.12 58.89 18.74
CA ALA A 9 -28.81 57.50 18.48
C ALA A 9 -27.58 57.41 17.56
N ALA A 10 -26.47 56.89 18.06
CA ALA A 10 -25.32 56.52 17.26
C ALA A 10 -25.56 55.11 16.68
N ILE A 11 -25.76 55.03 15.36
CA ILE A 11 -25.85 53.77 14.62
C ILE A 11 -24.42 53.27 14.43
N LEU A 12 -24.02 52.25 15.20
CA LEU A 12 -22.78 51.50 14.98
C LEU A 12 -23.07 50.44 13.91
N ALA A 13 -22.66 50.69 12.67
CA ALA A 13 -22.66 49.69 11.62
C ALA A 13 -21.48 48.73 11.86
N GLY A 14 -21.75 47.60 12.52
CA GLY A 14 -20.79 46.51 12.66
C GLY A 14 -20.65 45.75 11.35
N ALA A 15 -19.53 45.94 10.65
CA ALA A 15 -19.17 45.11 9.51
C ALA A 15 -18.76 43.72 10.02
N LEU A 16 -19.66 42.74 9.86
CA LEU A 16 -19.33 41.32 10.04
C LEU A 16 -18.42 40.91 8.88
N VAL A 17 -17.13 40.72 9.15
CA VAL A 17 -16.20 40.08 8.21
C VAL A 17 -16.36 38.58 8.41
N PRO A 18 -16.89 37.81 7.44
CA PRO A 18 -16.96 36.36 7.59
C PRO A 18 -15.53 35.81 7.54
N LEU A 19 -15.09 35.25 8.67
CA LEU A 19 -13.87 34.46 8.74
C LEU A 19 -14.16 33.15 8.00
N VAL A 20 -13.82 33.11 6.71
CA VAL A 20 -13.90 31.89 5.91
C VAL A 20 -12.77 30.98 6.40
N GLY A 21 -13.08 30.12 7.37
CA GLY A 21 -12.20 29.03 7.76
C GLY A 21 -12.09 28.07 6.58
N THR A 22 -10.92 28.03 5.94
CA THR A 22 -10.58 26.96 5.01
C THR A 22 -10.47 25.67 5.82
N ALA A 23 -11.51 24.84 5.77
CA ALA A 23 -11.43 23.48 6.25
C ALA A 23 -10.48 22.71 5.31
N THR A 24 -9.26 22.45 5.76
CA THR A 24 -8.40 21.45 5.15
C THR A 24 -9.04 20.10 5.46
N ALA A 25 -9.57 19.42 4.43
CA ALA A 25 -9.94 18.02 4.58
C ALA A 25 -8.66 17.25 4.93
N GLN A 26 -8.61 16.70 6.14
CA GLN A 26 -7.50 15.89 6.64
C GLN A 26 -7.59 14.54 5.93
N THR A 27 -6.66 14.27 5.01
CA THR A 27 -6.54 13.01 4.25
C THR A 27 -5.65 11.99 4.96
N ASP A 28 -5.60 12.01 6.29
CA ASP A 28 -4.86 11.03 7.07
C ASP A 28 -5.36 9.63 6.69
N GLY A 29 -4.51 8.83 6.03
CA GLY A 29 -4.81 7.45 5.64
C GLY A 29 -5.07 7.19 4.15
N MET A 30 -4.95 8.18 3.25
CA MET A 30 -5.10 7.99 1.79
C MET A 30 -3.81 8.19 0.99
N GLU A 31 -2.64 8.15 1.64
CA GLU A 31 -1.37 8.28 0.94
C GLU A 31 -0.95 6.93 0.35
N ALA A 32 -0.59 6.94 -0.94
CA ALA A 32 -0.09 5.75 -1.61
C ALA A 32 1.28 5.38 -1.06
N MET A 33 1.57 4.10 -0.85
CA MET A 33 2.90 3.63 -0.47
C MET A 33 3.63 3.12 -1.71
N THR A 34 4.94 3.31 -1.78
CA THR A 34 5.75 2.89 -2.93
C THR A 34 6.93 2.04 -2.46
N ALA A 35 7.29 1.03 -3.26
CA ALA A 35 8.48 0.21 -3.06
C ALA A 35 9.29 0.16 -4.35
N ASP A 36 10.58 0.51 -4.27
CA ASP A 36 11.55 0.22 -5.32
C ASP A 36 12.00 -1.24 -5.16
N ILE A 37 11.80 -2.05 -6.20
CA ILE A 37 12.07 -3.48 -6.17
C ILE A 37 13.50 -3.73 -6.63
N ALA A 38 14.27 -4.50 -5.88
CA ALA A 38 15.63 -4.87 -6.24
C ALA A 38 15.97 -6.32 -5.87
N ALA A 39 16.85 -6.95 -6.67
CA ALA A 39 17.49 -8.22 -6.34
C ALA A 39 18.59 -8.03 -5.29
N ALA A 40 19.10 -9.13 -4.74
CA ALA A 40 20.11 -9.12 -3.67
C ALA A 40 21.42 -8.43 -4.07
N ASP A 41 21.75 -8.41 -5.36
CA ASP A 41 22.91 -7.71 -5.91
C ASP A 41 22.66 -6.21 -6.18
N GLY A 42 21.47 -5.70 -5.87
CA GLY A 42 21.04 -4.32 -6.09
C GLY A 42 20.51 -4.04 -7.50
N THR A 43 20.40 -5.05 -8.37
CA THR A 43 19.75 -4.89 -9.67
C THR A 43 18.30 -4.47 -9.49
N SER A 44 17.91 -3.34 -10.07
CA SER A 44 16.54 -2.82 -9.98
C SER A 44 15.61 -3.62 -10.89
N HIS A 45 14.42 -3.91 -10.36
CA HIS A 45 13.31 -4.60 -11.04
C HIS A 45 12.05 -3.73 -11.10
N GLY A 46 12.20 -2.41 -11.02
CA GLY A 46 11.09 -1.46 -11.13
C GLY A 46 10.44 -1.10 -9.80
N THR A 47 9.13 -0.84 -9.82
CA THR A 47 8.43 -0.21 -8.70
C THR A 47 7.05 -0.84 -8.49
N VAL A 48 6.63 -0.94 -7.23
CA VAL A 48 5.26 -1.26 -6.82
C VAL A 48 4.66 -0.08 -6.08
N THR A 49 3.40 0.24 -6.37
CA THR A 49 2.64 1.28 -5.67
C THR A 49 1.35 0.71 -5.11
N VAL A 50 1.10 0.93 -3.82
CA VAL A 50 -0.13 0.54 -3.14
C VAL A 50 -0.94 1.79 -2.83
N THR A 51 -2.06 1.97 -3.54
CA THR A 51 -2.91 3.16 -3.45
C THR A 51 -4.18 2.85 -2.65
N PRO A 52 -4.38 3.48 -1.47
CA PRO A 52 -5.66 3.43 -0.77
C PRO A 52 -6.80 3.97 -1.63
N THR A 53 -7.96 3.36 -1.51
CA THR A 53 -9.16 3.72 -2.28
C THR A 53 -10.28 4.19 -1.34
N ALA A 54 -11.25 4.91 -1.90
CA ALA A 54 -12.42 5.39 -1.15
C ALA A 54 -13.31 4.25 -0.59
N SER A 55 -13.11 2.99 -1.01
CA SER A 55 -13.81 1.83 -0.43
C SER A 55 -13.17 1.33 0.86
N GLY A 56 -12.00 1.86 1.26
CA GLY A 56 -11.24 1.42 2.43
C GLY A 56 -10.20 0.32 2.14
N TYR A 57 -10.11 -0.12 0.89
CA TYR A 57 -9.16 -1.13 0.41
C TYR A 57 -8.09 -0.51 -0.50
N ALA A 58 -7.24 -1.32 -1.12
CA ALA A 58 -6.13 -0.83 -1.94
C ALA A 58 -6.15 -1.33 -3.39
N ILE A 59 -5.56 -0.52 -4.28
CA ILE A 59 -5.08 -0.95 -5.60
C ILE A 59 -3.57 -1.12 -5.51
N VAL A 60 -3.06 -2.25 -6.01
CA VAL A 60 -1.63 -2.53 -6.12
C VAL A 60 -1.24 -2.44 -7.59
N ASP A 61 -0.47 -1.43 -7.93
CA ASP A 61 0.07 -1.18 -9.27
C ASP A 61 1.50 -1.68 -9.37
N LEU A 62 1.75 -2.56 -10.34
CA LEU A 62 3.03 -3.22 -10.56
C LEU A 62 3.63 -2.69 -11.85
N ALA A 63 4.82 -2.13 -11.77
CA ALA A 63 5.63 -1.73 -12.92
C ALA A 63 7.01 -2.37 -12.78
N LEU A 64 7.09 -3.67 -13.10
CA LEU A 64 8.30 -4.48 -12.91
C LEU A 64 9.04 -4.69 -14.22
N THR A 65 10.35 -4.88 -14.14
CA THR A 65 11.23 -5.06 -15.31
C THR A 65 12.34 -6.07 -15.06
N GLY A 66 12.88 -6.64 -16.13
CA GLY A 66 14.05 -7.53 -16.07
C GLY A 66 13.80 -8.83 -15.30
N LEU A 67 12.54 -9.24 -15.12
CA LEU A 67 12.21 -10.50 -14.49
C LEU A 67 12.46 -11.68 -15.45
N PRO A 68 12.87 -12.85 -14.95
CA PRO A 68 12.96 -14.07 -15.76
C PRO A 68 11.62 -14.39 -16.45
N GLY A 69 11.63 -14.94 -17.67
CA GLY A 69 10.41 -15.16 -18.46
C GLY A 69 9.46 -16.27 -17.96
N GLU A 70 9.58 -16.69 -16.71
CA GLU A 70 8.69 -17.66 -16.06
C GLU A 70 7.61 -16.93 -15.26
N THR A 71 6.55 -17.63 -14.85
CA THR A 71 5.52 -17.05 -13.96
C THR A 71 6.07 -16.95 -12.55
N HIS A 72 5.78 -15.84 -11.86
CA HIS A 72 6.26 -15.54 -10.52
C HIS A 72 5.10 -15.31 -9.55
N GLY A 73 5.17 -15.93 -8.37
CA GLY A 73 4.41 -15.55 -7.20
C GLY A 73 4.88 -14.21 -6.67
N VAL A 74 3.94 -13.36 -6.28
CA VAL A 74 4.22 -12.03 -5.71
C VAL A 74 3.36 -11.83 -4.48
N HIS A 75 3.99 -11.35 -3.41
CA HIS A 75 3.33 -11.22 -2.12
C HIS A 75 3.75 -9.95 -1.41
N ILE A 76 2.86 -9.41 -0.60
CA ILE A 76 3.20 -8.43 0.44
C ILE A 76 3.52 -9.20 1.72
N HIS A 77 4.67 -8.91 2.29
CA HIS A 77 5.24 -9.50 3.49
C HIS A 77 5.11 -8.57 4.71
N GLU A 78 5.08 -9.19 5.89
CA GLU A 78 4.70 -8.57 7.16
C GLU A 78 5.76 -7.65 7.78
N THR A 79 6.96 -7.55 7.21
CA THR A 79 8.02 -6.69 7.74
C THR A 79 8.66 -5.90 6.61
N GLY A 80 8.76 -4.59 6.78
CA GLY A 80 9.43 -3.66 5.89
C GLY A 80 10.97 -3.76 5.96
N ASP A 81 11.53 -4.95 5.74
CA ASP A 81 12.97 -5.20 5.80
C ASP A 81 13.46 -6.15 4.70
N CYS A 82 14.25 -5.63 3.75
CA CYS A 82 14.89 -6.39 2.68
C CYS A 82 16.41 -6.62 2.92
N SER A 83 16.90 -6.51 4.15
CA SER A 83 18.35 -6.52 4.45
C SER A 83 19.03 -7.90 4.39
N ALA A 84 18.28 -8.99 4.53
CA ALA A 84 18.84 -10.34 4.36
C ALA A 84 19.11 -10.65 2.88
N GLU A 85 20.22 -11.35 2.59
CA GLU A 85 20.60 -11.71 1.21
C GLU A 85 19.54 -12.59 0.50
N ASP A 86 18.79 -13.39 1.27
CA ASP A 86 17.67 -14.22 0.79
C ASP A 86 16.30 -13.57 1.05
N PHE A 87 16.29 -12.30 1.46
CA PHE A 87 15.12 -11.52 1.86
C PHE A 87 14.27 -12.15 2.98
N SER A 88 14.81 -13.08 3.76
CA SER A 88 14.13 -13.67 4.92
C SER A 88 13.77 -12.65 6.02
N SER A 89 14.46 -11.51 6.06
CA SER A 89 14.18 -10.38 6.95
C SER A 89 12.78 -9.79 6.78
N ALA A 90 12.14 -9.98 5.63
CA ALA A 90 10.79 -9.49 5.37
C ALA A 90 9.70 -10.27 6.14
N GLY A 91 10.05 -11.37 6.81
CA GLY A 91 9.09 -12.21 7.53
C GLY A 91 8.22 -13.06 6.61
N GLY A 92 7.05 -13.48 7.08
CA GLY A 92 6.03 -14.21 6.32
C GLY A 92 5.19 -13.29 5.42
N HIS A 93 4.19 -13.86 4.75
CA HIS A 93 3.17 -13.05 4.06
C HIS A 93 2.44 -12.20 5.10
N LEU A 94 1.94 -11.03 4.68
CA LEU A 94 0.97 -10.27 5.44
C LEU A 94 -0.33 -11.09 5.55
N ALA A 95 -0.43 -11.92 6.59
CA ALA A 95 -1.38 -13.04 6.67
C ALA A 95 -2.66 -12.73 7.47
N GLY A 96 -2.57 -11.87 8.49
CA GLY A 96 -3.61 -11.78 9.51
C GLY A 96 -3.86 -13.15 10.16
N ASP A 97 -5.13 -13.50 10.35
CA ASP A 97 -5.54 -14.81 10.91
C ASP A 97 -5.96 -15.83 9.82
N ARG A 98 -5.47 -15.68 8.59
CA ARG A 98 -5.92 -16.43 7.40
C ARG A 98 -4.91 -17.49 6.97
N GLN A 99 -5.35 -18.43 6.13
CA GLN A 99 -4.45 -19.34 5.42
C GLN A 99 -4.01 -18.74 4.08
N HIS A 100 -2.91 -19.23 3.54
CA HIS A 100 -2.48 -18.83 2.20
C HIS A 100 -3.41 -19.42 1.13
N GLY A 101 -3.55 -18.70 0.02
CA GLY A 101 -4.04 -19.25 -1.24
C GLY A 101 -5.54 -19.05 -1.49
N VAL A 102 -5.89 -18.61 -2.70
CA VAL A 102 -7.29 -18.37 -3.11
C VAL A 102 -8.10 -19.65 -3.29
N MET A 103 -7.43 -20.80 -3.39
CA MET A 103 -8.07 -22.11 -3.54
C MET A 103 -8.30 -22.83 -2.21
N VAL A 104 -7.95 -22.20 -1.09
CA VAL A 104 -7.99 -22.78 0.26
C VAL A 104 -9.11 -22.17 1.09
N GLU A 105 -9.86 -23.03 1.81
CA GLU A 105 -10.86 -22.57 2.76
C GLU A 105 -10.21 -21.76 3.90
N GLY A 106 -10.67 -20.52 4.12
CA GLY A 106 -10.08 -19.62 5.10
C GLY A 106 -8.92 -18.77 4.57
N GLY A 107 -8.52 -18.97 3.31
CA GLY A 107 -7.63 -18.05 2.58
C GLY A 107 -8.38 -17.00 1.76
N PRO A 108 -7.67 -16.21 0.92
CA PRO A 108 -6.21 -16.07 0.90
C PRO A 108 -5.71 -15.16 2.04
N HIS A 109 -4.39 -15.00 2.18
CA HIS A 109 -3.82 -13.93 3.00
C HIS A 109 -4.13 -12.54 2.39
N PRO A 110 -4.23 -11.46 3.19
CA PRO A 110 -4.31 -10.09 2.66
C PRO A 110 -3.16 -9.71 1.72
N GLY A 111 -1.96 -10.23 1.99
CA GLY A 111 -0.77 -10.02 1.17
C GLY A 111 -0.65 -10.91 -0.07
N ASP A 112 -1.54 -11.89 -0.28
CA ASP A 112 -1.51 -12.71 -1.49
C ASP A 112 -2.02 -11.90 -2.69
N LEU A 113 -1.29 -11.93 -3.80
CA LEU A 113 -1.63 -11.25 -5.05
C LEU A 113 -1.63 -12.27 -6.21
N PRO A 114 -2.30 -11.97 -7.35
CA PRO A 114 -2.19 -12.81 -8.53
C PRO A 114 -0.73 -12.95 -8.97
N ASN A 115 -0.34 -14.16 -9.36
CA ASN A 115 0.87 -14.44 -10.11
C ASN A 115 1.03 -13.46 -11.28
N VAL A 116 2.26 -13.05 -11.53
CA VAL A 116 2.64 -12.21 -12.67
C VAL A 116 3.44 -13.02 -13.68
N THR A 117 3.26 -12.73 -14.95
CA THR A 117 4.06 -13.35 -16.03
C THR A 117 4.70 -12.26 -16.86
N PRO A 118 6.04 -12.13 -16.82
CA PRO A 118 6.74 -11.14 -17.61
C PRO A 118 6.55 -11.37 -19.11
N ASP A 119 6.53 -10.29 -19.87
CA ASP A 119 6.53 -10.36 -21.33
C ASP A 119 7.91 -10.80 -21.88
N ALA A 120 8.05 -10.78 -23.21
CA ALA A 120 9.29 -11.20 -23.87
C ALA A 120 10.51 -10.33 -23.52
N ASP A 121 10.30 -9.11 -23.00
CA ASP A 121 11.33 -8.18 -22.57
C ASP A 121 11.54 -8.23 -21.04
N GLY A 122 10.85 -9.13 -20.33
CA GLY A 122 10.91 -9.29 -18.88
C GLY A 122 10.12 -8.24 -18.11
N ALA A 123 9.15 -7.58 -18.74
CA ALA A 123 8.34 -6.53 -18.12
C ALA A 123 6.97 -7.04 -17.64
N VAL A 124 6.49 -6.48 -16.53
CA VAL A 124 5.13 -6.66 -15.99
C VAL A 124 4.52 -5.29 -15.76
N THR A 125 3.32 -5.06 -16.27
CA THR A 125 2.54 -3.84 -16.00
C THR A 125 1.09 -4.22 -15.74
N GLU A 126 0.75 -4.32 -14.46
CA GLU A 126 -0.54 -4.84 -13.99
C GLU A 126 -1.07 -3.99 -12.83
N SER A 127 -2.38 -4.05 -12.61
CA SER A 127 -3.07 -3.32 -11.54
C SER A 127 -4.11 -4.24 -10.91
N HIS A 128 -4.01 -4.45 -9.60
CA HIS A 128 -4.86 -5.37 -8.86
C HIS A 128 -5.60 -4.63 -7.76
N PHE A 129 -6.94 -4.65 -7.81
CA PHE A 129 -7.74 -4.28 -6.65
C PHE A 129 -7.75 -5.44 -5.65
N ASN A 130 -7.36 -5.19 -4.40
CA ASN A 130 -7.31 -6.18 -3.33
C ASN A 130 -8.23 -5.74 -2.19
N ASP A 131 -9.34 -6.46 -2.00
CA ASP A 131 -10.38 -6.17 -1.00
C ASP A 131 -10.10 -6.78 0.39
N LEU A 132 -8.90 -7.31 0.61
CA LEU A 132 -8.41 -7.74 1.92
C LEU A 132 -7.30 -6.82 2.43
N LEU A 133 -6.67 -6.06 1.55
CA LEU A 133 -5.58 -5.16 1.88
C LEU A 133 -6.10 -3.79 2.30
N THR A 134 -5.85 -3.41 3.55
CA THR A 134 -6.20 -2.09 4.09
C THR A 134 -4.94 -1.29 4.39
N PRO A 135 -4.99 0.06 4.38
CA PRO A 135 -3.84 0.90 4.70
C PRO A 135 -3.24 0.61 6.08
N ASP A 136 -4.10 0.32 7.07
CA ASP A 136 -3.68 0.03 8.45
C ASP A 136 -2.86 -1.25 8.58
N LEU A 137 -3.07 -2.24 7.68
CA LEU A 137 -2.28 -3.48 7.68
C LEU A 137 -0.86 -3.28 7.12
N LEU A 138 -0.67 -2.27 6.27
CA LEU A 138 0.59 -2.02 5.57
C LEU A 138 1.54 -1.10 6.36
N ALA A 139 0.97 -0.20 7.17
CA ALA A 139 1.67 0.87 7.86
C ALA A 139 1.73 0.65 9.38
N ASP A 140 1.86 -0.61 9.81
CA ASP A 140 2.10 -0.91 11.21
C ASP A 140 3.54 -0.56 11.64
N ALA A 141 3.93 -0.92 12.86
CA ALA A 141 5.24 -0.56 13.40
C ALA A 141 6.42 -1.26 12.68
N ASP A 142 6.18 -2.42 12.09
CA ASP A 142 7.19 -3.22 11.37
C ASP A 142 7.17 -2.91 9.87
N GLY A 143 6.11 -2.28 9.37
CA GLY A 143 5.93 -1.90 7.97
C GLY A 143 5.66 -3.12 7.09
N SER A 144 5.84 -2.98 5.78
CA SER A 144 5.61 -4.09 4.85
C SER A 144 6.61 -4.05 3.70
N ALA A 145 6.86 -5.21 3.09
CA ALA A 145 7.72 -5.34 1.93
C ALA A 145 7.00 -6.10 0.82
N PHE A 146 7.27 -5.77 -0.44
CA PHE A 146 6.83 -6.54 -1.59
C PHE A 146 7.93 -7.51 -2.01
N ILE A 147 7.58 -8.78 -2.23
CA ILE A 147 8.48 -9.84 -2.65
C ILE A 147 8.06 -10.40 -4.01
N VAL A 148 9.04 -10.64 -4.87
CA VAL A 148 8.91 -11.49 -6.07
C VAL A 148 9.58 -12.84 -5.77
N HIS A 149 8.90 -13.94 -6.04
CA HIS A 149 9.42 -15.30 -5.88
C HIS A 149 10.00 -15.87 -7.17
N SER A 150 10.82 -16.92 -7.07
CA SER A 150 11.50 -17.55 -8.20
C SER A 150 10.57 -18.35 -9.11
N GLY A 151 9.45 -18.84 -8.59
CA GLY A 151 8.46 -19.65 -9.32
C GLY A 151 7.04 -19.16 -9.06
N ALA A 152 6.08 -19.84 -9.71
CA ALA A 152 4.67 -19.53 -9.58
C ALA A 152 4.11 -19.97 -8.22
N ASP A 153 3.24 -19.15 -7.67
CA ASP A 153 2.33 -19.52 -6.58
C ASP A 153 1.28 -20.52 -7.12
N ASP A 154 1.14 -21.67 -6.47
CA ASP A 154 0.12 -22.68 -6.81
C ASP A 154 -1.28 -22.37 -6.25
N TYR A 155 -1.39 -21.32 -5.43
CA TYR A 155 -2.55 -20.80 -4.73
C TYR A 155 -3.18 -21.75 -3.71
N GLU A 156 -2.44 -22.77 -3.24
CA GLU A 156 -2.94 -23.81 -2.35
C GLU A 156 -1.95 -24.18 -1.23
N SER A 157 -0.70 -24.44 -1.58
CA SER A 157 0.30 -25.00 -0.67
C SER A 157 0.64 -24.05 0.47
N GLN A 158 0.67 -24.57 1.69
CA GLN A 158 1.01 -23.76 2.86
C GLN A 158 2.53 -23.75 3.08
N PRO A 159 3.11 -22.63 3.55
CA PRO A 159 2.44 -21.37 3.91
C PRO A 159 2.44 -20.31 2.78
N SER A 160 2.96 -20.63 1.59
CA SER A 160 3.34 -19.61 0.60
C SER A 160 3.26 -20.09 -0.86
N GLY A 161 2.40 -21.07 -1.13
CA GLY A 161 2.04 -21.47 -2.49
C GLY A 161 3.13 -22.20 -3.26
N ASP A 162 4.11 -22.79 -2.56
CA ASP A 162 5.30 -23.41 -3.17
C ASP A 162 6.02 -22.52 -4.21
N ALA A 163 5.94 -21.19 -4.04
CA ALA A 163 6.46 -20.21 -4.99
C ALA A 163 8.01 -20.17 -5.10
N GLY A 164 8.72 -20.89 -4.23
CA GLY A 164 10.18 -20.98 -4.23
C GLY A 164 10.88 -19.78 -3.57
N ASP A 165 12.13 -19.54 -3.97
CA ASP A 165 13.04 -18.57 -3.34
C ASP A 165 12.56 -17.13 -3.56
N ARG A 166 12.95 -16.21 -2.68
CA ARG A 166 12.68 -14.77 -2.83
C ARG A 166 13.78 -14.17 -3.71
N ILE A 167 13.43 -13.64 -4.88
CA ILE A 167 14.41 -13.16 -5.88
C ILE A 167 14.52 -11.65 -5.95
N ALA A 168 13.50 -10.91 -5.51
CA ALA A 168 13.54 -9.46 -5.40
C ALA A 168 12.65 -8.96 -4.26
N CYS A 169 13.02 -7.84 -3.67
CA CYS A 169 12.34 -7.24 -2.53
C CYS A 169 12.30 -5.72 -2.65
N GLY A 170 11.26 -5.09 -2.10
CA GLY A 170 11.20 -3.64 -1.91
C GLY A 170 10.37 -3.28 -0.68
N VAL A 171 10.89 -2.40 0.18
CA VAL A 171 10.18 -1.92 1.37
C VAL A 171 9.13 -0.89 0.94
N LEU A 172 7.88 -1.07 1.36
CA LEU A 172 6.80 -0.12 1.13
C LEU A 172 6.95 1.07 2.07
N VAL A 173 7.12 2.26 1.50
CA VAL A 173 7.24 3.51 2.26
C VAL A 173 6.15 4.48 1.87
N ALA A 174 5.59 5.18 2.85
CA ALA A 174 4.72 6.33 2.60
C ALA A 174 5.55 7.49 2.00
N PRO A 175 4.95 8.33 1.15
CA PRO A 175 5.57 9.54 0.64
C PRO A 175 5.98 10.44 1.80
N GLN A 176 7.17 11.02 1.69
CA GLN A 176 7.71 12.01 2.64
C GLN A 176 7.06 13.38 2.44
#